data_AF-A0A7C7ZJX1-F1
#
_entry.id   AF-A0A7C7ZJX1-F1
#
_cell.length_a   1.000
_cell.length_b   1.000
_cell.length_c   1.000
_cell.angle_alpha   90.00
_cell.angle_beta   90.00
_cell.angle_gamma   90.00
#
_symmetry.space_group_name_H-M   'P 1'
#
loop_
_entity.id
_entity.type
_entity.pdbx_description
1 polymer ?
#
loop_
_entity_poly.entity_id
_entity_poly.type
_entity_poly.pdbx_seq_one_letter_code
_entity_poly.pdbx_strand_id
1 'polypeptide(L)'
;MFESLISLGLLILLCVVGWALGADSETLIFAGMGLAAVGFAYGIPTAIVYHWRLRQSLARCGRLPDRWWIQPTAHHALIPPNERGGVLVWAAVGGSGFLVIVLGILLTSIGLWRIFEL
;
A
#
# COMPACT_ATOMS: atom_id res chain seq x y z
N MET A 1 -11.09 14.92 -5.59
CA MET A 1 -10.17 14.29 -4.59
C MET A 1 -9.57 13.01 -5.13
N PHE A 2 -10.38 12.09 -5.67
CA PHE A 2 -9.90 10.83 -6.26
C PHE A 2 -8.99 11.05 -7.47
N GLU A 3 -9.35 11.98 -8.37
CA GLU A 3 -8.52 12.32 -9.53
C GLU A 3 -7.16 12.87 -9.12
N SER A 4 -7.11 13.75 -8.10
CA SER A 4 -5.86 14.32 -7.59
C SER A 4 -4.93 13.26 -6.99
N LEU A 5 -5.48 12.25 -6.31
CA LEU A 5 -4.74 11.10 -5.79
C LEU A 5 -4.15 10.24 -6.90
N ILE A 6 -4.94 9.98 -7.96
CA ILE A 6 -4.48 9.24 -9.14
C ILE A 6 -3.35 10.02 -9.84
N SER A 7 -3.53 11.32 -10.07
CA SER A 7 -2.52 12.16 -10.70
C SER A 7 -1.23 12.24 -9.89
N LEU A 8 -1.33 12.37 -8.57
CA LEU A 8 -0.17 12.38 -7.68
C LEU A 8 0.56 11.02 -7.71
N GLY A 9 -0.18 9.91 -7.67
CA GLY A 9 0.39 8.57 -7.78
C GLY A 9 1.12 8.35 -9.09
N LEU A 10 0.52 8.79 -10.21
CA LEU A 10 1.14 8.70 -11.54
C LEU A 10 2.40 9.56 -11.62
N LEU A 11 2.37 10.78 -11.07
CA LEU A 11 3.54 11.67 -11.07
C LEU A 11 4.70 11.06 -10.28
N ILE A 12 4.42 10.50 -9.09
CA ILE A 12 5.44 9.81 -8.27
C ILE A 12 6.02 8.63 -9.06
N LEU A 13 5.17 7.82 -9.70
CA LEU A 13 5.62 6.70 -10.51
C LEU A 13 6.55 7.15 -11.64
N LEU A 14 6.18 8.19 -12.39
CA LEU A 14 6.99 8.72 -13.49
C LEU A 14 8.34 9.27 -13.00
N CYS A 15 8.35 9.99 -11.88
CA CYS A 15 9.60 10.47 -11.27
C CYS A 15 10.51 9.32 -10.85
N VAL A 16 9.96 8.28 -10.22
CA VAL A 16 10.73 7.11 -9.77
C VAL A 16 11.29 6.34 -10.96
N VAL A 17 10.50 6.14 -12.00
CA VAL A 17 10.96 5.50 -13.24
C VAL A 17 12.06 6.33 -13.91
N GLY A 18 11.85 7.64 -14.07
CA GLY A 18 12.85 8.54 -14.66
C GLY A 18 14.18 8.53 -13.89
N TRP A 19 14.13 8.53 -12.56
CA TRP A 19 15.30 8.38 -11.71
C TRP A 19 15.97 7.00 -11.86
N ALA A 20 15.19 5.92 -11.84
CA ALA A 20 15.70 4.54 -11.91
C ALA A 20 16.40 4.21 -13.24
N LEU A 21 16.05 4.91 -14.32
CA LEU A 21 16.74 4.77 -15.61
C LEU A 21 18.18 5.29 -15.58
N GLY A 22 18.49 6.30 -14.75
CA GLY A 22 19.83 6.86 -14.61
C GLY A 22 20.64 6.33 -13.44
N ALA A 23 20.02 5.61 -12.51
CA ALA A 23 20.68 5.06 -11.33
C ALA A 23 21.51 3.79 -11.66
N ASP A 24 22.63 3.63 -10.97
CA ASP A 24 23.42 2.40 -10.99
C ASP A 24 22.71 1.25 -10.22
N SER A 25 23.17 0.02 -10.45
CA SER A 25 22.54 -1.18 -9.89
C SER A 25 22.58 -1.25 -8.36
N GLU A 26 23.67 -0.81 -7.74
CA GLU A 26 23.83 -0.82 -6.28
C GLU A 26 22.83 0.15 -5.64
N THR A 27 22.75 1.38 -6.19
CA THR A 27 21.78 2.40 -5.78
C THR A 27 20.35 1.90 -5.91
N LEU A 28 19.99 1.23 -7.00
CA LEU A 28 18.64 0.65 -7.18
C LEU A 28 18.30 -0.40 -6.13
N ILE A 29 19.26 -1.26 -5.77
CA ILE A 29 19.08 -2.30 -4.77
C ILE A 29 18.85 -1.67 -3.39
N PHE A 30 19.75 -0.78 -2.96
CA PHE A 30 19.64 -0.13 -1.63
C PHE A 30 18.41 0.77 -1.52
N ALA A 31 18.12 1.57 -2.55
CA ALA A 31 16.92 2.40 -2.55
C ALA A 31 15.64 1.55 -2.54
N GLY A 32 15.60 0.47 -3.33
CA GLY A 32 14.47 -0.45 -3.35
C GLY A 32 14.24 -1.14 -2.02
N MET A 33 15.32 -1.64 -1.37
CA MET A 33 15.24 -2.25 -0.04
C MET A 33 14.80 -1.24 1.01
N GLY A 34 15.35 -0.02 0.99
CA GLY A 34 14.95 1.05 1.90
C GLY A 34 13.48 1.43 1.74
N LEU A 35 13.02 1.56 0.50
CA LEU A 35 11.63 1.86 0.20
C LEU A 35 10.69 0.74 0.66
N ALA A 36 11.05 -0.52 0.42
CA ALA A 36 10.29 -1.66 0.93
C ALA A 36 10.24 -1.68 2.46
N ALA A 37 11.36 -1.42 3.14
CA ALA A 37 11.43 -1.34 4.59
C ALA A 37 10.52 -0.23 5.15
N VAL A 38 10.54 0.95 4.55
CA VAL A 38 9.61 2.05 4.91
C VAL A 38 8.17 1.61 4.71
N GLY A 39 7.86 1.05 3.53
CA GLY A 39 6.53 0.53 3.21
C GLY A 39 6.03 -0.50 4.22
N PHE A 40 6.89 -1.42 4.68
CA PHE A 40 6.56 -2.36 5.75
C PHE A 40 6.36 -1.66 7.10
N ALA A 41 7.26 -0.76 7.46
CA ALA A 41 7.25 -0.08 8.75
C ALA A 41 5.96 0.71 9.01
N TYR A 42 5.35 1.30 7.98
CA TYR A 42 4.06 1.98 8.14
C TYR A 42 2.86 1.19 7.59
N GLY A 43 3.05 0.40 6.53
CA GLY A 43 1.98 -0.37 5.89
C GLY A 43 1.41 -1.47 6.78
N ILE A 44 2.26 -2.19 7.52
CA ILE A 44 1.79 -3.23 8.45
C ILE A 44 0.96 -2.62 9.60
N PRO A 45 1.45 -1.63 10.36
CA PRO A 45 0.66 -1.03 11.44
C PRO A 45 -0.67 -0.45 10.95
N THR A 46 -0.66 0.25 9.81
CA THR A 46 -1.87 0.86 9.27
C THR A 46 -2.88 -0.18 8.78
N ALA A 47 -2.42 -1.27 8.17
CA ALA A 47 -3.27 -2.41 7.83
C ALA A 47 -3.90 -3.07 9.07
N ILE A 48 -3.14 -3.21 10.17
CA ILE A 48 -3.67 -3.73 11.44
C ILE A 48 -4.78 -2.82 11.99
N VAL A 49 -4.55 -1.50 12.00
CA VAL A 49 -5.55 -0.51 12.45
C VAL A 49 -6.81 -0.57 11.58
N TYR A 50 -6.64 -0.68 10.26
CA TYR A 50 -7.75 -0.86 9.32
C TYR A 50 -8.58 -2.11 9.64
N HIS A 51 -7.92 -3.27 9.81
CA HIS A 51 -8.60 -4.54 10.11
C HIS A 51 -9.35 -4.47 11.45
N TRP A 52 -8.73 -3.86 12.45
CA TRP A 52 -9.36 -3.68 13.76
C TRP A 52 -10.60 -2.78 13.68
N ARG A 53 -10.51 -1.63 13.02
CA ARG A 53 -11.66 -0.72 12.86
C ARG A 53 -12.77 -1.31 12.01
N LEU A 54 -12.43 -2.02 10.93
CA LEU A 54 -13.41 -2.74 10.10
C LEU A 54 -14.16 -3.77 10.95
N ARG A 55 -13.44 -4.61 11.71
CA ARG A 55 -14.04 -5.60 12.60
C ARG A 55 -14.94 -4.94 13.64
N GLN A 56 -14.46 -3.88 14.29
CA GLN A 56 -15.22 -3.16 15.32
C GLN A 56 -16.53 -2.59 14.77
N SER A 57 -16.46 -1.96 13.60
CA SER A 57 -17.62 -1.37 12.93
C SER A 57 -18.67 -2.42 12.56
N LEU A 58 -18.24 -3.51 11.91
CA LEU A 58 -19.14 -4.60 11.51
C LEU A 58 -19.74 -5.34 12.72
N ALA A 59 -18.94 -5.56 13.77
CA ALA A 59 -19.39 -6.21 15.00
C ALA A 59 -20.46 -5.38 15.73
N ARG A 60 -20.29 -4.05 15.81
CA ARG A 60 -21.26 -3.15 16.46
C ARG A 60 -22.65 -3.19 15.83
N CYS A 61 -22.72 -3.41 14.53
CA CYS A 61 -23.99 -3.48 13.80
C CYS A 61 -24.51 -4.91 13.60
N GLY A 62 -23.86 -5.92 14.18
CA GLY A 62 -24.24 -7.33 14.00
C GLY A 62 -24.07 -7.83 12.56
N ARG A 63 -23.19 -7.20 11.77
CA ARG A 63 -22.95 -7.50 10.35
C ARG A 63 -21.56 -8.09 10.10
N LEU A 64 -20.96 -8.72 11.10
CA LEU A 64 -19.63 -9.32 10.99
C LEU A 64 -19.74 -10.73 10.39
N PRO A 65 -19.32 -10.95 9.13
CA PRO A 65 -19.40 -12.27 8.52
C PRO A 65 -18.31 -13.19 9.07
N ASP A 66 -18.55 -14.50 9.00
CA ASP A 66 -17.51 -15.49 9.21
C ASP A 66 -16.39 -15.28 8.18
N ARG A 67 -15.14 -15.41 8.62
CA ARG A 67 -13.95 -15.25 7.77
C ARG A 67 -13.84 -13.88 7.06
N TRP A 68 -14.41 -12.81 7.64
CA TRP A 68 -14.31 -11.43 7.13
C TRP A 68 -12.89 -10.97 6.76
N TRP A 69 -11.88 -11.43 7.50
CA TRP A 69 -10.45 -11.14 7.30
C TRP A 69 -9.84 -11.68 6.00
N ILE A 70 -10.47 -12.65 5.32
CA ILE A 70 -9.97 -13.17 4.03
C ILE A 70 -10.25 -12.17 2.90
N GLN A 71 -11.43 -11.54 2.93
CA GLN A 71 -11.86 -10.55 1.93
C GLN A 71 -12.40 -9.28 2.60
N PRO A 72 -11.55 -8.54 3.33
CA PRO A 72 -12.01 -7.41 4.15
C PRO A 72 -12.61 -6.28 3.31
N THR A 73 -12.16 -6.10 2.06
CA THR A 73 -12.67 -5.10 1.12
C THR A 73 -14.07 -5.40 0.60
N ALA A 74 -14.46 -6.69 0.50
CA ALA A 74 -15.80 -7.08 0.09
C ALA A 74 -16.88 -6.60 1.08
N HIS A 75 -16.48 -6.29 2.32
CA HIS A 75 -17.38 -5.87 3.39
C HIS A 75 -17.49 -4.34 3.53
N HIS A 76 -16.84 -3.54 2.66
CA HIS A 76 -16.90 -2.07 2.71
C HIS A 76 -18.31 -1.50 2.52
N ALA A 77 -19.20 -2.23 1.84
CA ALA A 77 -20.60 -1.85 1.67
C ALA A 77 -21.43 -2.08 2.94
N LEU A 78 -20.97 -2.94 3.85
CA LEU A 78 -21.68 -3.28 5.10
C LEU A 78 -21.38 -2.26 6.22
N ILE A 79 -20.35 -1.43 6.03
CA ILE A 79 -19.92 -0.41 6.99
C ILE A 79 -21.01 0.67 7.11
N PRO A 80 -21.44 1.04 8.33
CA PRO A 80 -22.33 2.17 8.56
C PRO A 80 -21.84 3.46 7.89
N PRO A 81 -22.73 4.25 7.24
CA PRO A 81 -22.33 5.45 6.50
C PRO A 81 -21.51 6.46 7.33
N ASN A 82 -21.82 6.58 8.62
CA ASN A 82 -21.14 7.47 9.57
C ASN A 82 -19.71 7.02 9.93
N GLU A 83 -19.41 5.72 9.90
CA GLU A 83 -18.07 5.19 10.22
C GLU A 83 -17.23 4.94 8.95
N ARG A 84 -17.87 4.86 7.78
CA ARG A 84 -17.27 4.47 6.50
C ARG A 84 -16.04 5.30 6.13
N GLY A 85 -16.13 6.63 6.21
CA GLY A 85 -14.99 7.50 5.91
C GLY A 85 -13.79 7.20 6.81
N GLY A 86 -14.03 7.04 8.12
CA GLY A 86 -12.97 6.74 9.09
C GLY A 86 -12.29 5.39 8.87
N VAL A 87 -13.02 4.36 8.43
CA VAL A 87 -12.43 3.04 8.11
C VAL A 87 -11.69 3.07 6.78
N LEU A 88 -12.28 3.68 5.74
CA LEU A 88 -11.71 3.72 4.40
C LEU A 88 -10.45 4.57 4.31
N VAL A 89 -10.28 5.59 5.15
CA VAL A 89 -9.02 6.34 5.24
C VAL A 89 -7.88 5.41 5.67
N TRP A 90 -8.06 4.55 6.68
CA TRP A 90 -7.03 3.58 7.07
C TRP A 90 -6.80 2.51 6.00
N ALA A 91 -7.84 2.12 5.28
CA ALA A 91 -7.69 1.22 4.12
C ALA A 91 -6.81 1.86 3.03
N ALA A 92 -7.03 3.14 2.71
CA ALA A 92 -6.26 3.87 1.72
C ALA A 92 -4.80 4.09 2.18
N VAL A 93 -4.60 4.45 3.45
CA VAL A 93 -3.25 4.62 4.03
C VAL A 93 -2.49 3.29 4.07
N GLY A 94 -3.13 2.20 4.48
CA GLY A 94 -2.52 0.87 4.42
C GLY A 94 -2.23 0.41 2.99
N GLY A 95 -3.15 0.69 2.07
CA GLY A 95 -2.97 0.42 0.64
C GLY A 95 -1.80 1.18 0.02
N SER A 96 -1.54 2.42 0.44
CA SER A 96 -0.35 3.15 -0.01
C SER A 96 0.93 2.49 0.47
N GLY A 97 0.95 1.95 1.69
CA GLY A 97 2.07 1.16 2.22
C GLY A 97 2.39 -0.04 1.34
N PHE A 98 1.36 -0.78 0.92
CA PHE A 98 1.53 -1.88 -0.02
C PHE A 98 2.13 -1.42 -1.36
N LEU A 99 1.66 -0.29 -1.91
CA LEU A 99 2.22 0.26 -3.15
C LEU A 99 3.70 0.63 -3.01
N VAL A 100 4.08 1.22 -1.88
CA VAL A 100 5.49 1.56 -1.58
C VAL A 100 6.35 0.30 -1.49
N ILE A 101 5.84 -0.77 -0.86
CA ILE A 101 6.53 -2.08 -0.82
C ILE A 101 6.75 -2.63 -2.22
N VAL A 102 5.68 -2.67 -3.04
CA VAL A 102 5.76 -3.17 -4.42
C VAL A 102 6.78 -2.38 -5.22
N LEU A 103 6.77 -1.05 -5.11
CA LEU A 103 7.72 -0.20 -5.80
C LEU A 103 9.17 -0.49 -5.36
N GLY A 104 9.39 -0.68 -4.05
CA GLY A 104 10.69 -1.05 -3.51
C GLY A 104 11.20 -2.40 -4.06
N ILE A 105 10.33 -3.42 -4.06
CA ILE A 105 10.64 -4.74 -4.63
C ILE A 105 10.98 -4.64 -6.12
N LEU A 106 10.24 -3.85 -6.89
CA LEU A 106 10.51 -3.64 -8.32
C LEU A 106 11.89 -3.00 -8.55
N LEU A 107 12.22 -1.93 -7.81
CA LEU A 107 13.53 -1.29 -7.92
C LEU A 107 14.67 -2.25 -7.57
N THR A 108 14.53 -3.01 -6.48
CA THR A 108 15.52 -4.01 -6.10
C THR A 108 15.66 -5.10 -7.16
N SER A 109 14.56 -5.58 -7.73
CA SER A 109 14.58 -6.61 -8.78
C SER A 109 15.27 -6.11 -10.05
N ILE A 110 15.01 -4.86 -10.46
CA ILE A 110 15.68 -4.22 -11.61
C ILE A 110 17.17 -4.06 -11.34
N GLY A 111 17.56 -3.61 -10.14
CA GLY A 111 18.96 -3.48 -9.77
C GLY A 111 19.69 -4.82 -9.79
N LEU A 112 19.08 -5.88 -9.23
CA LEU A 112 19.62 -7.24 -9.29
C LEU A 112 19.74 -7.73 -10.74
N TRP A 113 18.70 -7.55 -11.54
CA TRP A 113 18.70 -7.93 -12.96
C TRP A 113 19.87 -7.30 -13.73
N ARG A 114 20.11 -5.99 -13.52
CA ARG A 114 21.23 -5.27 -14.14
C ARG A 114 22.60 -5.77 -13.69
N ILE A 115 22.74 -6.36 -12.50
CA ILE A 115 24.00 -6.99 -12.07
C ILE A 115 24.23 -8.30 -12.83
N PHE A 116 23.19 -9.07 -13.12
CA PHE A 116 23.30 -10.37 -13.78
C PHE A 116 23.37 -10.30 -15.31
N GLU A 117 22.93 -9.21 -15.93
CA GLU A 117 23.04 -8.98 -17.38
C GLU A 117 24.35 -8.29 -17.82
N LEU A 118 25.23 -7.91 -16.88
CA LEU A 118 26.58 -7.40 -17.12
C LEU A 118 27.63 -8.50 -16.91
#